data_AF-C6H507-F1
#
_entry.id   AF-C6H507-F1
#
_cell.length_a   1.000
_cell.length_b   1.000
_cell.length_c   1.000
_cell.angle_alpha   90.00
_cell.angle_beta   90.00
_cell.angle_gamma   90.00
#
_symmetry.space_group_name_H-M   'P 1'
#
loop_
_entity.id
_entity.type
_entity.pdbx_description
1 polymer ?
#
loop_
_entity_poly.entity_id
_entity_poly.type
_entity_poly.pdbx_seq_one_letter_code
_entity_poly.pdbx_strand_id
1 'polypeptide(L)'
;MVTEQLATSGTTTGCCIKSLSKLHKRVLGAWATKATDGGEESPDVKKPGKLSIREWRAARKGRDISGETAFAKSHLKLTIVDEKVVLFGSGNMDRASWFTSQEVGVALYSAEVAKEVLHGVLLKDIEKYTRTVYES
;
A
#
# COMPACT_ATOMS: atom_id res chain seq x y z
N MET A 1 11.00 -10.41 -23.62
CA MET A 1 11.31 -10.29 -22.18
C MET A 1 11.67 -8.86 -21.77
N VAL A 2 12.73 -8.26 -22.30
CA VAL A 2 13.16 -6.89 -21.90
C VAL A 2 12.15 -5.80 -22.26
N THR A 3 11.52 -5.86 -23.43
CA THR A 3 10.49 -4.89 -23.88
C THR A 3 9.21 -4.94 -23.04
N GLU A 4 8.76 -6.13 -22.65
CA GLU A 4 7.63 -6.31 -21.74
C GLU A 4 7.97 -5.76 -20.35
N GLN A 5 9.17 -6.06 -19.83
CA GLN A 5 9.63 -5.49 -18.57
C GLN A 5 9.72 -3.96 -18.60
N LEU A 6 10.21 -3.36 -19.69
CA LEU A 6 10.24 -1.90 -19.90
C LEU A 6 8.84 -1.27 -19.98
N ALA A 7 7.91 -1.92 -20.69
CA ALA A 7 6.51 -1.47 -20.77
C ALA A 7 5.81 -1.55 -19.40
N THR A 8 6.14 -2.57 -18.60
CA THR A 8 5.57 -2.74 -17.25
C THR A 8 6.23 -1.81 -16.23
N SER A 9 7.53 -1.51 -16.36
CA SER A 9 8.30 -0.72 -15.38
C SER A 9 8.18 0.80 -15.55
N GLY A 10 7.84 1.29 -16.76
CA GLY A 10 8.01 2.71 -17.11
C GLY A 10 6.83 3.65 -16.77
N THR A 11 5.60 3.15 -16.68
CA THR A 11 4.40 4.02 -16.69
C THR A 11 3.26 3.55 -15.78
N THR A 12 3.34 2.34 -15.24
CA THR A 12 2.21 1.67 -14.58
C THR A 12 1.95 2.21 -13.16
N THR A 13 2.97 2.32 -12.30
CA THR A 13 2.75 2.65 -10.88
C THR A 13 2.02 3.98 -10.68
N GLY A 14 2.46 5.06 -11.32
CA GLY A 14 1.84 6.38 -11.16
C GLY A 14 0.41 6.45 -11.75
N CYS A 15 0.19 5.84 -12.92
CA CYS A 15 -1.13 5.79 -13.54
C CYS A 15 -2.10 4.89 -12.74
N CYS A 16 -1.64 3.74 -12.27
CA CYS A 16 -2.40 2.83 -11.43
C CYS A 16 -2.79 3.48 -10.09
N ILE A 17 -1.85 4.17 -9.41
CA ILE A 17 -2.15 4.91 -8.17
C ILE A 17 -3.22 5.98 -8.45
N LYS A 18 -3.07 6.78 -9.52
CA LYS A 18 -4.07 7.79 -9.89
C LYS A 18 -5.45 7.16 -10.18
N SER A 19 -5.48 6.05 -10.90
CA SER A 19 -6.72 5.31 -11.19
C SER A 19 -7.38 4.78 -9.92
N LEU A 20 -6.60 4.20 -9.00
CA LEU A 20 -7.08 3.73 -7.71
C LEU A 20 -7.64 4.87 -6.85
N SER A 21 -6.93 6.00 -6.75
CA SER A 21 -7.42 7.19 -6.03
C SER A 21 -8.72 7.73 -6.63
N LYS A 22 -8.85 7.75 -7.96
CA LYS A 22 -10.10 8.16 -8.63
C LYS A 22 -11.24 7.20 -8.36
N LEU A 23 -10.98 5.89 -8.38
CA LEU A 23 -11.96 4.86 -8.05
C LEU A 23 -12.47 5.04 -6.62
N HIS A 24 -11.55 5.20 -5.65
CA HIS A 24 -11.91 5.41 -4.26
C HIS A 24 -12.75 6.68 -4.05
N LYS A 25 -12.36 7.80 -4.67
CA LYS A 25 -13.16 9.04 -4.64
C LYS A 25 -14.57 8.86 -5.22
N ARG A 26 -14.72 8.07 -6.29
CA ARG A 26 -16.04 7.76 -6.87
C ARG A 26 -16.90 6.96 -5.89
N VAL A 27 -16.31 5.97 -5.21
CA VAL A 27 -17.00 5.18 -4.19
C VAL A 27 -17.46 6.08 -3.04
N LEU A 28 -16.60 6.97 -2.54
CA LEU A 28 -16.95 7.93 -1.50
C LEU A 28 -18.05 8.91 -1.94
N GLY A 29 -17.98 9.44 -3.17
CA GLY A 29 -18.99 10.34 -3.72
C GLY A 29 -20.35 9.66 -3.88
N ALA A 30 -20.38 8.44 -4.42
CA ALA A 30 -21.61 7.66 -4.54
C ALA A 30 -22.23 7.32 -3.18
N TRP A 31 -21.40 7.06 -2.17
CA TRP A 31 -21.86 6.90 -0.79
C TRP A 31 -22.43 8.20 -0.23
N ALA A 32 -21.73 9.32 -0.41
CA ALA A 32 -22.17 10.63 0.09
C ALA A 32 -23.54 11.02 -0.49
N THR A 33 -23.73 10.90 -1.80
CA THR A 33 -25.02 11.17 -2.46
C THR A 33 -26.14 10.31 -1.87
N LYS A 34 -25.93 9.00 -1.72
CA LYS A 34 -26.91 8.09 -1.11
C LYS A 34 -27.20 8.39 0.36
N ALA A 35 -26.21 8.89 1.10
CA ALA A 35 -26.38 9.28 2.49
C ALA A 35 -27.19 10.58 2.66
N THR A 36 -27.08 11.52 1.72
CA THR A 36 -27.88 12.77 1.72
C THR A 36 -29.29 12.60 1.15
N ASP A 37 -29.49 11.73 0.15
CA ASP A 37 -30.79 11.55 -0.51
C ASP A 37 -31.72 10.57 0.24
N GLY A 38 -31.19 9.86 1.24
CA GLY A 38 -31.94 8.94 2.08
C GLY A 38 -32.72 9.64 3.19
N GLY A 39 -34.00 9.91 2.96
CA GLY A 39 -34.98 10.00 4.06
C GLY A 39 -34.96 8.71 4.91
N GLU A 40 -35.63 8.75 6.06
CA GLU A 40 -35.57 7.82 7.22
C GLU A 40 -35.61 6.29 6.95
N GLU A 41 -35.74 5.83 5.70
CA GLU A 41 -35.81 4.43 5.27
C GLU A 41 -34.66 3.97 4.34
N SER A 42 -33.53 4.68 4.28
CA SER A 42 -32.40 4.22 3.46
C SER A 42 -31.67 3.06 4.17
N PRO A 43 -31.50 1.88 3.52
CA PRO A 43 -30.86 0.72 4.13
C PRO A 43 -29.44 1.07 4.54
N ASP A 44 -29.04 0.69 5.76
CA ASP A 44 -27.75 0.92 6.42
C ASP A 44 -26.53 0.93 5.45
N VAL A 45 -26.30 2.06 4.76
CA VAL A 45 -25.27 2.16 3.73
C VAL A 45 -23.94 2.33 4.45
N LYS A 46 -23.27 1.20 4.69
CA LYS A 46 -21.96 1.18 5.35
C LYS A 46 -20.99 2.13 4.67
N LYS A 47 -20.43 3.04 5.45
CA LYS A 47 -19.41 3.99 5.00
C LYS A 47 -18.20 3.21 4.44
N PRO A 48 -17.73 3.55 3.23
CA PRO A 48 -16.49 2.98 2.70
C PRO A 48 -15.31 3.20 3.65
N GLY A 49 -14.39 2.24 3.66
CA GLY A 49 -13.17 2.31 4.46
C GLY A 49 -12.24 3.45 4.04
N LYS A 50 -11.25 3.73 4.89
CA LYS A 50 -10.20 4.72 4.61
C LYS A 50 -9.13 4.12 3.69
N LEU A 51 -8.61 4.92 2.76
CA LEU A 51 -7.48 4.54 1.90
C LEU A 51 -6.33 5.55 2.04
N SER A 52 -5.17 5.04 2.46
CA SER A 52 -3.90 5.78 2.51
C SER A 52 -2.89 5.13 1.57
N ILE A 53 -2.31 5.91 0.66
CA ILE A 53 -1.25 5.47 -0.26
C ILE A 53 -0.01 6.30 0.00
N ARG A 54 1.09 5.64 0.31
CA ARG A 54 2.37 6.27 0.63
C ARG A 54 3.49 5.65 -0.21
N GLU A 55 4.41 6.48 -0.68
CA GLU A 55 5.59 6.07 -1.44
C GLU A 55 6.84 6.23 -0.59
N TRP A 56 7.73 5.24 -0.59
CA TRP A 56 9.00 5.34 0.13
C TRP A 56 9.90 6.42 -0.48
N ARG A 57 10.40 7.34 0.34
CA ARG A 57 11.31 8.42 -0.03
C ARG A 57 12.75 7.97 0.14
N ALA A 58 13.61 8.38 -0.79
CA ALA A 58 15.04 8.40 -0.51
C ALA A 58 15.33 9.43 0.60
N ALA A 59 16.09 9.04 1.62
CA ALA A 59 16.29 9.83 2.84
C ALA A 59 16.96 11.20 2.57
N ARG A 60 17.77 11.34 1.51
CA ARG A 60 18.34 12.63 1.03
C ARG A 60 18.58 12.59 -0.49
N LYS A 61 18.35 13.71 -1.18
CA LYS A 61 18.90 13.94 -2.53
C LYS A 61 20.34 14.43 -2.36
N GLY A 62 21.31 13.51 -2.31
CA GLY A 62 22.74 13.84 -2.23
C GLY A 62 23.59 12.59 -2.03
N ARG A 63 24.74 12.55 -2.72
CA ARG A 63 25.79 11.55 -2.51
C ARG A 63 26.41 11.78 -1.13
N ASP A 64 26.68 10.73 -0.37
CA ASP A 64 27.50 10.84 0.83
C ASP A 64 29.00 10.94 0.46
N ILE A 65 29.87 11.02 1.47
CA ILE A 65 31.33 11.16 1.33
C ILE A 65 31.97 9.95 0.62
N SER A 66 31.27 8.81 0.54
CA SER A 66 31.65 7.61 -0.24
C SER A 66 31.00 7.52 -1.64
N GLY A 67 30.12 8.45 -2.01
CA GLY A 67 29.45 8.44 -3.31
C GLY A 67 28.24 7.51 -3.41
N GLU A 68 27.89 6.78 -2.35
CA GLU A 68 26.74 5.89 -2.32
C GLU A 68 25.52 6.65 -1.79
N THR A 69 24.57 6.93 -2.66
CA THR A 69 23.23 7.29 -2.21
C THR A 69 22.63 6.06 -1.54
N ALA A 70 22.57 6.04 -0.21
CA ALA A 70 21.76 5.09 0.52
C ALA A 70 20.28 5.36 0.18
N PHE A 71 19.83 4.84 -0.95
CA PHE A 71 18.41 4.74 -1.22
C PHE A 71 17.85 3.87 -0.10
N ALA A 72 17.00 4.44 0.75
CA ALA A 72 16.13 3.62 1.58
C ALA A 72 15.15 2.95 0.60
N LYS A 73 15.53 1.80 0.04
CA LYS A 73 14.62 0.94 -0.73
C LYS A 73 14.06 -0.05 0.25
N SER A 74 12.77 0.04 0.53
CA SER A 74 12.10 -1.03 1.26
C SER A 74 12.08 -2.27 0.39
N HIS A 75 12.66 -3.37 0.88
CA HIS A 75 12.52 -4.70 0.30
C HIS A 75 11.44 -5.52 1.03
N LEU A 76 10.67 -4.89 1.92
CA LEU A 76 9.62 -5.51 2.71
C LEU A 76 8.48 -6.00 1.81
N LYS A 77 8.09 -7.27 1.97
CA LYS A 77 6.83 -7.80 1.45
C LYS A 77 6.00 -8.26 2.64
N LEU A 78 4.99 -7.46 2.97
CA LEU A 78 4.23 -7.58 4.20
C LEU A 78 2.78 -7.25 3.92
N THR A 79 1.87 -8.06 4.45
CA THR A 79 0.44 -7.79 4.50
C THR A 79 -0.05 -8.05 5.92
N ILE A 80 -0.78 -7.10 6.49
CA ILE A 80 -1.41 -7.23 7.79
C ILE A 80 -2.92 -7.19 7.58
N VAL A 81 -3.62 -8.20 8.08
CA VAL A 81 -5.09 -8.34 7.94
C VAL A 81 -5.73 -8.27 9.32
N ASP A 82 -6.74 -7.41 9.44
CA ASP A 82 -7.56 -7.20 10.65
C ASP A 82 -6.77 -6.99 11.95
N GLU A 83 -5.52 -6.50 11.86
CA GLU A 83 -4.58 -6.43 12.99
C GLU A 83 -4.46 -7.75 13.76
N LYS A 84 -4.61 -8.89 13.07
CA LYS A 84 -4.61 -10.23 13.65
C LYS A 84 -3.71 -11.21 12.92
N VAL A 85 -3.52 -11.01 11.62
CA VAL A 85 -2.71 -11.89 10.78
C VAL A 85 -1.60 -11.07 10.13
N VAL A 86 -0.37 -11.54 10.27
CA VAL A 86 0.79 -11.00 9.58
C VAL A 86 1.24 -12.02 8.54
N LEU A 87 1.16 -11.65 7.27
CA LEU A 87 1.73 -12.41 6.16
C LEU A 87 3.01 -11.71 5.70
N PHE A 88 4.14 -12.40 5.80
CA PHE A 88 5.44 -11.91 5.32
C PHE A 88 6.15 -13.00 4.52
N GLY A 89 7.03 -12.61 3.60
CA GLY A 89 7.69 -13.59 2.75
C GLY A 89 8.56 -12.99 1.66
N SER A 90 8.85 -13.79 0.65
CA SER A 90 9.66 -13.41 -0.51
C SER A 90 8.84 -12.80 -1.66
N GLY A 91 7.55 -13.16 -1.77
CA GLY A 91 6.70 -12.76 -2.88
C GLY A 91 6.26 -11.29 -2.85
N ASN A 92 6.48 -10.58 -3.95
CA ASN A 92 5.91 -9.25 -4.18
C ASN A 92 4.40 -9.34 -4.47
N MET A 93 3.72 -8.19 -4.35
CA MET A 93 2.30 -8.07 -4.70
C MET A 93 2.11 -7.80 -6.20
N ASP A 94 2.71 -8.65 -7.04
CA ASP A 94 2.67 -8.54 -8.49
C ASP A 94 2.43 -9.91 -9.17
N ARG A 95 2.11 -9.85 -10.47
CA ARG A 95 1.82 -11.04 -11.27
C ARG A 95 3.01 -12.01 -11.32
N ALA A 96 4.25 -11.52 -11.33
CA ALA A 96 5.42 -12.39 -11.50
C ALA A 96 5.61 -13.28 -10.27
N SER A 97 5.54 -12.70 -9.07
CA SER A 97 5.61 -13.47 -7.82
C SER A 97 4.44 -14.44 -7.67
N TRP A 98 3.25 -14.11 -8.17
CA TRP A 98 2.05 -14.95 -7.99
C TRP A 98 1.93 -16.10 -8.99
N PHE A 99 2.35 -15.89 -10.24
CA PHE A 99 2.07 -16.85 -11.32
C PHE A 99 3.30 -17.61 -11.81
N THR A 100 4.51 -17.08 -11.63
CA THR A 100 5.70 -17.62 -12.29
C THR A 100 6.86 -17.94 -11.35
N SER A 101 6.89 -17.34 -10.16
CA SER A 101 7.95 -17.56 -9.19
C SER A 101 7.59 -18.65 -8.19
N GLN A 102 8.62 -19.32 -7.65
CA GLN A 102 8.51 -20.08 -6.41
C GLN A 102 8.77 -19.13 -5.26
N GLU A 103 7.74 -18.79 -4.50
CA GLU A 103 7.81 -17.87 -3.38
C GLU A 103 7.48 -18.61 -2.07
N VAL A 104 8.03 -18.14 -0.96
CA VAL A 104 7.64 -18.60 0.37
C VAL A 104 6.98 -17.47 1.15
N GLY A 105 5.85 -17.78 1.77
CA GLY A 105 5.13 -16.88 2.66
C GLY A 105 4.85 -17.58 3.99
N VAL A 106 5.01 -16.84 5.08
CA VAL A 106 4.70 -17.29 6.44
C VAL A 106 3.57 -16.43 6.98
N ALA A 107 2.51 -17.08 7.43
CA ALA A 107 1.39 -16.44 8.11
C ALA A 107 1.51 -16.64 9.62
N LEU A 108 1.56 -15.54 10.36
CA LEU A 108 1.52 -15.50 11.83
C LEU A 108 0.14 -15.04 12.27
N TYR A 109 -0.56 -15.89 13.02
CA TYR A 109 -1.87 -15.59 13.61
C TYR A 109 -1.67 -15.11 15.04
N SER A 110 -1.46 -13.81 15.21
CA SER A 110 -1.31 -13.18 16.52
C SER A 110 -1.64 -11.69 16.44
N ALA A 111 -2.66 -11.29 17.20
CA ALA A 111 -3.05 -9.88 17.30
C ALA A 111 -1.97 -9.03 18.00
N GLU A 112 -1.22 -9.63 18.93
CA GLU A 112 -0.12 -8.96 19.61
C GLU A 112 1.02 -8.64 18.64
N VAL A 113 1.45 -9.63 17.86
CA VAL A 113 2.51 -9.45 16.86
C VAL A 113 2.07 -8.48 15.76
N ALA A 114 0.82 -8.60 15.28
CA ALA A 114 0.29 -7.69 14.26
C ALA A 114 0.29 -6.24 14.72
N LYS A 115 -0.11 -5.97 15.97
CA LYS A 115 -0.10 -4.62 16.54
C LYS A 115 1.31 -4.08 16.72
N GLU A 116 2.24 -4.90 17.24
CA GLU A 116 3.63 -4.47 17.44
C GLU A 116 4.31 -4.16 16.10
N VAL A 117 4.14 -5.03 15.10
CA VAL A 117 4.70 -4.79 13.76
C VAL A 117 4.11 -3.52 13.15
N LEU A 118 2.78 -3.36 13.16
CA LEU A 118 2.14 -2.21 12.53
C LEU A 118 2.44 -0.89 13.27
N HIS A 119 2.15 -0.82 14.56
CA HIS A 119 2.20 0.44 15.34
C HIS A 119 3.54 0.68 16.03
N GLY A 120 4.24 -0.38 16.43
CA GLY A 120 5.50 -0.29 17.16
C GLY A 120 6.69 0.04 16.26
N VAL A 121 6.80 -0.66 15.12
CA VAL A 121 7.95 -0.56 14.22
C VAL A 121 7.58 0.14 12.91
N LEU A 122 6.61 -0.40 12.16
CA LEU A 122 6.39 -0.03 10.77
C LEU A 122 5.85 1.38 10.59
N LEU A 123 4.82 1.79 11.36
CA LEU A 123 4.23 3.12 11.20
C LEU A 123 5.23 4.24 11.50
N LYS A 124 6.13 4.06 12.47
CA LYS A 124 7.20 5.02 12.77
C LYS A 124 8.14 5.20 11.58
N ASP A 125 8.53 4.10 10.94
CA ASP A 125 9.38 4.14 9.74
C ASP A 125 8.62 4.71 8.55
N ILE A 126 7.35 4.34 8.37
CA ILE A 126 6.49 4.88 7.31
C ILE A 126 6.38 6.41 7.44
N GLU A 127 6.11 6.94 8.62
CA GLU A 127 5.99 8.39 8.85
C GLU A 127 7.28 9.14 8.51
N LYS A 128 8.43 8.56 8.86
CA LYS A 128 9.73 9.17 8.64
C LYS A 128 10.22 9.07 7.20
N TYR A 129 9.98 7.94 6.55
CA TYR A 129 10.62 7.59 5.29
C TYR A 129 9.66 7.52 4.10
N THR A 130 8.41 7.96 4.23
CA THR A 130 7.46 7.96 3.10
C THR A 130 6.90 9.34 2.76
N ARG A 131 6.31 9.43 1.57
CA ARG A 131 5.48 10.54 1.10
C ARG A 131 4.06 10.04 0.95
N THR A 132 3.11 10.72 1.57
CA THR A 132 1.70 10.50 1.24
C THR A 132 1.41 10.97 -0.18
N VAL A 133 0.87 10.07 -1.00
CA VAL A 133 0.44 10.32 -2.38
C VAL A 133 -1.08 10.49 -2.44
N TYR A 134 -1.79 9.77 -1.58
CA TYR A 134 -3.24 9.87 -1.44
C TYR A 134 -3.65 9.53 -0.01
N GLU A 135 -4.62 10.28 0.51
CA GLU A 135 -5.28 10.05 1.79
C GLU A 135 -6.74 10.45 1.60
N SER A 136 -7.67 9.63 2.07
CA SER A 136 -9.12 9.89 2.05
C SER A 136 -9.65 10.41 3.38
#